data_AF-A0A2T1C1Y1-F1
#
_entry.id   AF-A0A2T1C1Y1-F1
#
_cell.length_a   1.000
_cell.length_b   1.000
_cell.length_c   1.000
_cell.angle_alpha   90.00
_cell.angle_beta   90.00
_cell.angle_gamma   90.00
#
_symmetry.space_group_name_H-M   'P 1'
#
loop_
_entity.id
_entity.type
_entity.pdbx_description
1 polymer ?
#
loop_
_entity_poly.entity_id
_entity_poly.type
_entity_poly.pdbx_seq_one_letter_code
_entity_poly.pdbx_strand_id
1 'polypeptide(L)'
;MVESKVYASTSQFQFDSIDTALADLKAGRAIIVVDDENRENEGDLVCAAQFATPDLINFMAVYARGLICLSMTGDRLDQLDLPLMVTNNTDNNQTAFTVSIDGAKHLGVGTGISAEDRARTIQIAINPSAKAEDLRRPGHIFPLRAREGGVLKRAGHTEAGVDLAKLAGLYPAAVICEIQNSDGSMARLPELFEYAQTHQLKIISIADLISYKLLNERFVLRETIAQLPTQFGEFQIYGYRNTLDQSDHVAIVKGDPSQFGDRPVMVRVHSECLTGDALGSLRCDCRMQLQAALKMIENAGEGVVVYLRQEGRGIGLINKLKAYSLQDLGLDTVEANERLGFPADLRNYGVGAQMLYDLGVRKIRLITNNPRKIAGLKGYGLEMVDRVPLLIEANDYNSVYLATKAEKLGHMLLQTYLITFAIEWEREDGSLERYEHLEKLRYLANQHHLLLREEARPVATAVFGNPSLTAHLGFDQANLATGEWYKQPNHPYLQAMCQILNEIAQLPGVKKLEFMVSTGCDPLTGLQMKLDRQTFPLTQTPLSICDRLETQTIYSFVKG
;
A
#
# COMPACT_ATOMS: atom_id res chain seq x y z
N MET A 1 24.77 -44.01 2.96
CA MET A 1 23.47 -43.90 2.27
C MET A 1 22.53 -43.06 3.11
N VAL A 2 22.57 -41.74 2.93
CA VAL A 2 21.40 -40.85 3.07
C VAL A 2 21.67 -39.73 2.08
N GLU A 3 20.97 -39.77 0.94
CA GLU A 3 21.11 -38.80 -0.14
C GLU A 3 20.49 -37.46 0.24
N SER A 4 21.25 -36.40 -0.06
CA SER A 4 20.84 -35.00 -0.05
C SER A 4 19.76 -34.75 -1.11
N LYS A 5 18.52 -34.49 -0.67
CA LYS A 5 17.52 -33.85 -1.53
C LYS A 5 17.87 -32.37 -1.70
N VAL A 6 18.46 -32.06 -2.84
CA VAL A 6 18.55 -30.70 -3.38
C VAL A 6 17.12 -30.24 -3.65
N TYR A 7 16.68 -29.19 -2.96
CA TYR A 7 15.44 -28.50 -3.30
C TYR A 7 15.59 -27.91 -4.71
N ALA A 8 14.84 -28.45 -5.65
CA ALA A 8 14.73 -27.89 -6.99
C ALA A 8 14.18 -26.46 -6.87
N SER A 9 14.87 -25.53 -7.52
CA SER A 9 14.45 -24.13 -7.67
C SER A 9 13.03 -24.06 -8.25
N THR A 10 12.13 -23.37 -7.56
CA THR A 10 10.83 -22.95 -8.09
C THR A 10 11.09 -22.16 -9.37
N SER A 11 10.65 -22.69 -10.52
CA SER A 11 10.60 -21.94 -11.77
C SER A 11 9.71 -20.72 -11.55
N GLN A 12 10.29 -19.53 -11.64
CA GLN A 12 9.54 -18.29 -11.54
C GLN A 12 8.69 -18.15 -12.82
N PHE A 13 7.38 -18.30 -12.70
CA PHE A 13 6.45 -18.08 -13.81
C PHE A 13 6.61 -16.64 -14.32
N GLN A 14 6.76 -16.46 -15.62
CA GLN A 14 6.97 -15.16 -16.25
C GLN A 14 5.81 -14.83 -17.18
N PHE A 15 5.04 -13.79 -16.84
CA PHE A 15 3.96 -13.27 -17.69
C PHE A 15 4.51 -12.54 -18.91
N ASP A 16 3.73 -12.53 -19.98
CA ASP A 16 4.00 -11.75 -21.18
C ASP A 16 3.74 -10.25 -20.94
N SER A 17 4.34 -9.39 -21.77
CA SER A 17 4.07 -7.96 -21.71
C SER A 17 2.66 -7.62 -22.21
N ILE A 18 2.06 -6.57 -21.65
CA ILE A 18 0.77 -6.07 -22.12
C ILE A 18 0.85 -5.65 -23.59
N ASP A 19 1.93 -5.00 -24.04
CA ASP A 19 2.09 -4.60 -25.44
C ASP A 19 2.03 -5.79 -26.42
N THR A 20 2.66 -6.92 -26.06
CA THR A 20 2.60 -8.14 -26.89
C THR A 20 1.20 -8.76 -26.90
N ALA A 21 0.49 -8.73 -25.77
CA ALA A 21 -0.88 -9.22 -25.69
C ALA A 21 -1.87 -8.35 -26.49
N LEU A 22 -1.69 -7.02 -26.47
CA LEU A 22 -2.47 -6.09 -27.29
C LEU A 22 -2.23 -6.30 -28.78
N ALA A 23 -0.99 -6.58 -29.19
CA ALA A 23 -0.67 -6.92 -30.58
C ALA A 23 -1.39 -8.20 -31.04
N ASP A 24 -1.47 -9.22 -30.18
CA ASP A 24 -2.18 -10.47 -30.46
C ASP A 24 -3.69 -10.26 -30.60
N LEU A 25 -4.30 -9.52 -29.67
CA LEU A 25 -5.71 -9.17 -29.75
C LEU A 25 -6.03 -8.37 -31.02
N LYS A 26 -5.17 -7.41 -31.38
CA LYS A 26 -5.31 -6.63 -32.61
C LYS A 26 -5.21 -7.47 -33.88
N ALA A 27 -4.45 -8.57 -33.83
CA ALA A 27 -4.36 -9.56 -34.90
C ALA A 27 -5.50 -10.60 -34.89
N GLY A 28 -6.47 -10.48 -33.97
CA GLY A 28 -7.59 -11.41 -33.85
C GLY A 28 -7.26 -12.72 -33.12
N ARG A 29 -6.12 -12.79 -32.43
CA ARG A 29 -5.75 -13.92 -31.58
C ARG A 29 -6.36 -13.75 -30.18
N ALA A 30 -6.66 -14.87 -29.53
CA ALA A 30 -7.02 -14.89 -28.12
C ALA A 30 -5.77 -14.83 -27.23
N ILE A 31 -5.96 -14.43 -25.98
CA ILE A 31 -4.94 -14.44 -24.93
C ILE A 31 -5.54 -15.01 -23.65
N ILE A 32 -4.71 -15.28 -22.65
CA ILE A 32 -5.13 -15.67 -21.31
C ILE A 32 -4.94 -14.47 -20.38
N VAL A 33 -5.97 -14.18 -19.59
CA VAL A 33 -5.90 -13.18 -18.51
C VAL A 33 -6.14 -13.89 -17.20
N VAL A 34 -5.25 -13.69 -16.23
CA VAL A 34 -5.39 -14.24 -14.88
C VAL A 34 -5.66 -13.15 -13.86
N ASP A 35 -6.47 -13.45 -12.86
CA ASP A 35 -6.73 -12.57 -11.73
C ASP A 35 -5.80 -12.86 -10.53
N ASP A 36 -6.00 -12.10 -9.44
CA ASP A 36 -5.18 -12.23 -8.22
C ASP A 36 -5.49 -13.55 -7.49
N GLU A 37 -4.47 -14.17 -6.86
CA GLU A 37 -4.63 -15.41 -6.08
C GLU A 37 -5.69 -15.31 -4.96
N ASN A 38 -5.96 -14.09 -4.47
CA ASN A 38 -6.95 -13.84 -3.41
C ASN A 38 -8.36 -13.53 -3.94
N ARG A 39 -8.59 -13.52 -5.27
CA ARG A 39 -9.89 -13.27 -5.90
C ARG A 39 -10.54 -14.59 -6.34
N GLU A 40 -10.43 -14.98 -7.61
CA GLU A 40 -10.91 -16.28 -8.10
C GLU A 40 -9.75 -17.26 -8.27
N ASN A 41 -8.52 -16.74 -8.45
CA ASN A 41 -7.31 -17.50 -8.78
C ASN A 41 -7.51 -18.33 -10.06
N GLU A 42 -8.17 -17.73 -11.04
CA GLU A 42 -8.62 -18.35 -12.29
C GLU A 42 -8.05 -17.63 -13.51
N GLY A 43 -8.14 -18.28 -14.67
CA GLY A 43 -7.72 -17.72 -15.94
C GLY A 43 -8.82 -17.81 -16.98
N ASP A 44 -9.04 -16.70 -17.68
CA ASP A 44 -10.00 -16.60 -18.78
C ASP A 44 -9.27 -16.52 -20.11
N LEU A 45 -9.78 -17.27 -21.09
CA LEU A 45 -9.52 -16.98 -22.49
C LEU A 45 -10.26 -15.71 -22.88
N VAL A 46 -9.53 -14.73 -23.39
CA VAL A 46 -10.06 -13.43 -23.82
C VAL A 46 -9.78 -13.21 -25.30
N CYS A 47 -10.79 -12.86 -26.07
CA CYS A 47 -10.64 -12.37 -27.43
C CYS A 47 -11.51 -11.13 -27.67
N ALA A 48 -11.09 -10.25 -28.59
CA ALA A 48 -11.90 -9.10 -28.96
C ALA A 48 -13.17 -9.56 -29.70
N ALA A 49 -14.34 -9.07 -29.30
CA ALA A 49 -15.63 -9.61 -29.77
C ALA A 49 -15.83 -9.49 -31.29
N GLN A 50 -15.23 -8.47 -31.92
CA GLN A 50 -15.25 -8.30 -33.38
C GLN A 50 -14.54 -9.41 -34.15
N PHE A 51 -13.69 -10.20 -33.49
CA PHE A 51 -13.00 -11.35 -34.07
C PHE A 51 -13.58 -12.70 -33.60
N ALA A 52 -14.76 -12.70 -32.98
CA ALA A 52 -15.46 -13.92 -32.59
C ALA A 52 -15.95 -14.68 -33.82
N THR A 53 -15.20 -15.72 -34.22
CA THR A 53 -15.54 -16.65 -35.30
C THR A 53 -16.10 -17.96 -34.75
N PRO A 54 -16.81 -18.77 -35.57
CA PRO A 54 -17.27 -20.08 -35.14
C PRO A 54 -16.13 -20.98 -34.64
N ASP A 55 -14.96 -20.94 -35.27
CA ASP A 55 -13.80 -21.72 -34.85
C ASP A 55 -13.29 -21.29 -33.47
N LEU A 56 -13.26 -20.00 -33.19
CA LEU A 56 -12.82 -19.48 -31.89
C LEU A 56 -13.82 -19.80 -30.78
N ILE A 57 -15.11 -19.70 -31.06
CA ILE A 57 -16.17 -20.08 -30.12
C ILE A 57 -16.17 -21.60 -29.87
N ASN A 58 -15.91 -22.39 -30.91
CA ASN A 58 -15.74 -23.83 -30.76
C ASN A 58 -14.48 -24.15 -29.94
N PHE A 59 -13.38 -23.44 -30.19
CA PHE A 59 -12.15 -23.58 -29.42
C PHE A 59 -12.40 -23.29 -27.93
N MET A 60 -13.08 -22.18 -27.60
CA MET A 60 -13.48 -21.87 -26.23
C MET A 60 -14.36 -22.97 -25.63
N ALA A 61 -15.35 -23.48 -26.36
CA ALA A 61 -16.25 -24.52 -25.85
C ALA A 61 -15.56 -25.88 -25.58
N VAL A 62 -14.54 -26.22 -26.38
CA VAL A 62 -13.87 -27.54 -26.30
C VAL A 62 -12.65 -27.51 -25.38
N TYR A 63 -11.86 -26.43 -25.46
CA TYR A 63 -10.56 -26.34 -24.79
C TYR A 63 -10.59 -25.41 -23.56
N ALA A 64 -11.47 -24.43 -23.48
CA ALA A 64 -11.67 -23.65 -22.24
C ALA A 64 -12.74 -24.31 -21.36
N ARG A 65 -13.87 -24.70 -21.96
CA ARG A 65 -15.01 -25.42 -21.35
C ARG A 65 -15.81 -24.63 -20.31
N GLY A 66 -15.38 -23.42 -19.98
CA GLY A 66 -16.13 -22.47 -19.15
C GLY A 66 -17.36 -21.87 -19.83
N LEU A 67 -17.90 -20.83 -19.19
CA LEU A 67 -19.08 -20.14 -19.67
C LEU A 67 -18.68 -19.03 -20.65
N ILE A 68 -19.06 -19.20 -21.92
CA ILE A 68 -18.79 -18.18 -22.93
C ILE A 68 -19.66 -16.95 -22.67
N CYS A 69 -19.02 -15.87 -22.24
CA CYS A 69 -19.64 -14.60 -21.91
C CYS A 69 -19.20 -13.50 -22.88
N LEU A 70 -20.04 -12.46 -23.02
CA LEU A 70 -19.77 -11.28 -23.85
C LEU A 70 -19.64 -10.04 -22.96
N SER A 71 -18.41 -9.62 -22.66
CA SER A 71 -18.15 -8.40 -21.91
C SER A 71 -18.38 -7.16 -22.78
N MET A 72 -19.20 -6.22 -22.30
CA MET A 72 -19.60 -5.04 -23.05
C MET A 72 -19.63 -3.79 -22.17
N THR A 73 -19.54 -2.62 -22.81
CA THR A 73 -19.79 -1.33 -22.17
C THR A 73 -21.26 -1.19 -21.76
N GLY A 74 -21.50 -0.49 -20.65
CA GLY A 74 -22.84 -0.19 -20.16
C GLY A 74 -23.73 0.49 -21.20
N ASP A 75 -23.21 1.54 -21.85
CA ASP A 75 -23.94 2.29 -22.88
C ASP A 75 -24.46 1.40 -24.01
N ARG A 76 -23.66 0.40 -24.42
CA ARG A 76 -24.05 -0.51 -25.49
C ARG A 76 -25.15 -1.47 -25.03
N LEU A 77 -25.07 -1.96 -23.80
CA LEU A 77 -26.12 -2.80 -23.22
C LEU A 77 -27.42 -2.00 -23.05
N ASP A 78 -27.34 -0.72 -22.67
CA ASP A 78 -28.49 0.17 -22.52
C ASP A 78 -29.16 0.45 -23.88
N GLN A 79 -28.38 0.68 -24.94
CA GLN A 79 -28.89 0.81 -26.32
C GLN A 79 -29.65 -0.43 -26.81
N LEU A 80 -29.23 -1.61 -26.37
CA LEU A 80 -29.83 -2.89 -26.74
C LEU A 80 -30.94 -3.33 -25.79
N ASP A 81 -31.29 -2.53 -24.78
CA ASP A 81 -32.25 -2.88 -23.73
C ASP A 81 -31.92 -4.23 -23.07
N LEU A 82 -30.70 -4.34 -22.55
CA LEU A 82 -30.18 -5.51 -21.85
C LEU A 82 -29.95 -5.20 -20.37
N PRO A 83 -31.00 -5.25 -19.54
CA PRO A 83 -30.87 -5.05 -18.10
C PRO A 83 -30.13 -6.21 -17.44
N LEU A 84 -29.66 -5.97 -16.21
CA LEU A 84 -29.13 -7.03 -15.35
C LEU A 84 -30.17 -8.14 -15.16
N MET A 85 -29.74 -9.40 -15.17
CA MET A 85 -30.67 -10.54 -15.02
C MET A 85 -31.25 -10.67 -13.61
N VAL A 86 -30.58 -10.09 -12.61
CA VAL A 86 -31.03 -10.05 -11.22
C VAL A 86 -31.01 -8.61 -10.70
N THR A 87 -31.98 -8.27 -9.85
CA THR A 87 -32.08 -6.94 -9.24
C THR A 87 -31.19 -6.78 -8.02
N ASN A 88 -30.94 -7.87 -7.27
CA ASN A 88 -30.04 -7.91 -6.13
C ASN A 88 -28.91 -8.89 -6.41
N ASN A 89 -27.70 -8.38 -6.69
CA ASN A 89 -26.54 -9.21 -6.96
C ASN A 89 -25.89 -9.67 -5.64
N THR A 90 -25.98 -10.96 -5.34
CA THR A 90 -25.39 -11.58 -4.14
C THR A 90 -24.07 -12.31 -4.44
N ASP A 91 -23.52 -12.20 -5.64
CA ASP A 91 -22.18 -12.69 -5.97
C ASP A 91 -21.13 -11.93 -5.15
N ASN A 92 -20.19 -12.65 -4.54
CA ASN A 92 -19.06 -12.05 -3.82
C ASN A 92 -18.24 -11.11 -4.73
N ASN A 93 -18.10 -11.48 -6.01
CA ASN A 93 -17.33 -10.72 -6.99
C ASN A 93 -18.19 -9.69 -7.75
N GLN A 94 -19.49 -9.63 -7.46
CA GLN A 94 -20.45 -8.69 -8.04
C GLN A 94 -20.41 -8.68 -9.59
N THR A 95 -20.26 -9.86 -10.19
CA THR A 95 -20.23 -10.04 -11.64
C THR A 95 -21.59 -9.67 -12.22
N ALA A 96 -21.61 -8.72 -13.15
CA ALA A 96 -22.82 -8.06 -13.60
C ALA A 96 -23.41 -8.71 -14.85
N PHE A 97 -23.97 -9.91 -14.69
CA PHE A 97 -24.71 -10.61 -15.75
C PHE A 97 -25.96 -9.86 -16.19
N THR A 98 -26.14 -9.71 -17.49
CA THR A 98 -27.41 -9.28 -18.09
C THR A 98 -28.26 -10.48 -18.49
N VAL A 99 -29.50 -10.22 -18.91
CA VAL A 99 -30.33 -11.25 -19.54
C VAL A 99 -29.58 -11.90 -20.70
N SER A 100 -29.61 -13.23 -20.79
CA SER A 100 -28.95 -13.98 -21.88
C SER A 100 -29.64 -13.78 -23.22
N ILE A 101 -28.87 -13.85 -24.31
CA ILE A 101 -29.32 -13.46 -25.65
C ILE A 101 -28.97 -14.49 -26.72
N ASP A 102 -29.81 -14.55 -27.75
CA ASP A 102 -29.54 -15.14 -29.06
C ASP A 102 -29.89 -14.14 -30.15
N GLY A 103 -29.21 -14.13 -31.29
CA GLY A 103 -29.65 -13.33 -32.43
C GLY A 103 -31.03 -13.76 -32.95
N ALA A 104 -31.76 -12.83 -33.56
CA ALA A 104 -33.07 -13.11 -34.14
C ALA A 104 -32.99 -14.09 -35.32
N LYS A 105 -34.03 -14.91 -35.51
CA LYS A 105 -34.08 -15.92 -36.60
C LYS A 105 -33.90 -15.31 -37.99
N HIS A 106 -34.45 -14.11 -38.22
CA HIS A 106 -34.35 -13.42 -39.50
C HIS A 106 -32.92 -12.93 -39.81
N LEU A 107 -32.05 -12.89 -38.81
CA LEU A 107 -30.62 -12.59 -38.94
C LEU A 107 -29.77 -13.85 -39.05
N GLY A 108 -30.38 -15.02 -39.26
CA GLY A 108 -29.69 -16.28 -39.54
C GLY A 108 -29.17 -17.02 -38.31
N VAL A 109 -29.75 -16.79 -37.12
CA VAL A 109 -29.46 -17.58 -35.91
C VAL A 109 -30.55 -18.64 -35.71
N GLY A 110 -30.15 -19.90 -35.64
CA GLY A 110 -31.03 -21.04 -35.46
C GLY A 110 -31.49 -21.23 -34.01
N THR A 111 -30.98 -22.30 -33.39
CA THR A 111 -31.29 -22.65 -32.00
C THR A 111 -30.48 -21.83 -31.00
N GLY A 112 -29.36 -21.23 -31.42
CA GLY A 112 -28.54 -20.35 -30.58
C GLY A 112 -27.27 -20.99 -30.05
N ILE A 113 -27.25 -22.31 -29.83
CA ILE A 113 -26.19 -22.99 -29.07
C ILE A 113 -24.95 -23.36 -29.90
N SER A 114 -25.09 -23.49 -31.23
CA SER A 114 -23.97 -23.88 -32.08
C SER A 114 -22.86 -22.82 -32.03
N ALA A 115 -21.62 -23.19 -32.36
CA ALA A 115 -20.53 -22.23 -32.41
C ALA A 115 -20.80 -21.12 -33.45
N GLU A 116 -21.45 -21.45 -34.56
CA GLU A 116 -21.87 -20.49 -35.58
C GLU A 116 -22.95 -19.54 -35.06
N ASP A 117 -24.00 -20.06 -34.41
CA ASP A 117 -25.09 -19.26 -33.86
C ASP A 117 -24.60 -18.30 -32.76
N ARG A 118 -23.72 -18.78 -31.87
CA ARG A 118 -23.11 -17.99 -30.80
C ARG A 118 -22.20 -16.89 -31.36
N ALA A 119 -21.33 -17.22 -32.31
CA ALA A 119 -20.49 -16.22 -33.00
C ALA A 119 -21.35 -15.16 -33.69
N ARG A 120 -22.40 -15.57 -34.42
CA ARG A 120 -23.31 -14.64 -35.10
C ARG A 120 -24.09 -13.76 -34.12
N THR A 121 -24.53 -14.30 -33.00
CA THR A 121 -25.16 -13.53 -31.91
C THR A 121 -24.23 -12.45 -31.36
N ILE A 122 -22.95 -12.77 -31.15
CA ILE A 122 -21.93 -11.80 -30.72
C ILE A 122 -21.77 -10.69 -31.77
N GLN A 123 -21.66 -11.04 -33.05
CA GLN A 123 -21.56 -10.05 -34.14
C GLN A 123 -22.78 -9.12 -34.22
N ILE A 124 -23.99 -9.65 -34.01
CA ILE A 124 -25.22 -8.84 -33.94
C ILE A 124 -25.15 -7.88 -32.75
N ALA A 125 -24.78 -8.37 -31.57
CA ALA A 125 -24.73 -7.56 -30.35
C ALA A 125 -23.73 -6.38 -30.44
N ILE A 126 -22.60 -6.55 -31.12
CA ILE A 126 -21.62 -5.47 -31.29
C ILE A 126 -21.87 -4.57 -32.50
N ASN A 127 -22.79 -4.92 -33.40
CA ASN A 127 -23.08 -4.13 -34.59
C ASN A 127 -23.74 -2.79 -34.21
N PRO A 128 -23.13 -1.62 -34.48
CA PRO A 128 -23.67 -0.32 -34.07
C PRO A 128 -25.11 -0.04 -34.53
N SER A 129 -25.57 -0.68 -35.62
CA SER A 129 -26.92 -0.51 -36.16
C SER A 129 -27.96 -1.48 -35.56
N ALA A 130 -27.54 -2.48 -34.79
CA ALA A 130 -28.45 -3.44 -34.19
C ALA A 130 -29.34 -2.79 -33.12
N LYS A 131 -30.58 -3.26 -33.06
CA LYS A 131 -31.62 -2.83 -32.13
C LYS A 131 -31.93 -3.92 -31.12
N ALA A 132 -32.65 -3.56 -30.06
CA ALA A 132 -33.09 -4.50 -29.03
C ALA A 132 -33.91 -5.70 -29.58
N GLU A 133 -34.67 -5.49 -30.67
CA GLU A 133 -35.51 -6.49 -31.34
C GLU A 133 -34.71 -7.51 -32.19
N ASP A 134 -33.46 -7.18 -32.51
CA ASP A 134 -32.54 -8.08 -33.22
C ASP A 134 -31.99 -9.19 -32.31
N LEU A 135 -32.27 -9.11 -31.00
CA LEU A 135 -31.87 -10.05 -29.97
C LEU A 135 -33.09 -10.67 -29.30
N ARG A 136 -33.11 -12.01 -29.25
CA ARG A 136 -34.07 -12.82 -28.50
C ARG A 136 -33.56 -13.06 -27.08
N ARG A 137 -34.49 -13.19 -26.14
CA ARG A 137 -34.24 -13.43 -24.71
C ARG A 137 -35.21 -14.55 -24.24
N PRO A 138 -34.77 -15.55 -23.46
CA PRO A 138 -33.37 -15.88 -23.17
C PRO A 138 -32.63 -16.40 -24.41
N GLY A 139 -31.32 -16.61 -24.28
CA GLY A 139 -30.48 -17.28 -25.27
C GLY A 139 -29.20 -17.86 -24.66
N HIS A 140 -28.18 -18.06 -25.49
CA HIS A 140 -26.99 -18.87 -25.15
C HIS A 140 -25.67 -18.08 -25.12
N ILE A 141 -25.71 -16.77 -25.38
CA ILE A 141 -24.64 -15.85 -25.03
C ILE A 141 -25.05 -15.09 -23.78
N PHE A 142 -24.11 -14.91 -22.86
CA PHE A 142 -24.33 -14.24 -21.58
C PHE A 142 -23.57 -12.90 -21.55
N PRO A 143 -24.23 -11.77 -21.86
CA PRO A 143 -23.55 -10.49 -21.80
C PRO A 143 -23.27 -10.08 -20.36
N LEU A 144 -22.14 -9.41 -20.18
CA LEU A 144 -21.64 -8.91 -18.90
C LEU A 144 -21.45 -7.39 -19.00
N ARG A 145 -21.97 -6.65 -18.02
CA ARG A 145 -21.80 -5.19 -17.94
C ARG A 145 -20.48 -4.84 -17.27
N ALA A 146 -19.52 -4.35 -18.04
CA ALA A 146 -18.29 -3.79 -17.49
C ALA A 146 -18.57 -2.47 -16.75
N ARG A 147 -17.92 -2.27 -15.60
CA ARG A 147 -17.98 -1.00 -14.86
C ARG A 147 -17.26 0.11 -15.60
N GLU A 148 -17.81 1.31 -15.50
CA GLU A 148 -17.10 2.52 -15.94
C GLU A 148 -15.81 2.70 -15.12
N GLY A 149 -14.72 3.03 -15.81
CA GLY A 149 -13.36 3.01 -15.24
C GLY A 149 -12.62 1.67 -15.37
N GLY A 150 -13.28 0.61 -15.83
CA GLY A 150 -12.62 -0.66 -16.19
C GLY A 150 -11.89 -1.30 -15.01
N VAL A 151 -10.72 -1.89 -15.27
CA VAL A 151 -9.94 -2.62 -14.24
C VAL A 151 -9.46 -1.73 -13.10
N LEU A 152 -9.42 -0.41 -13.31
CA LEU A 152 -9.11 0.56 -12.25
C LEU A 152 -10.26 0.72 -11.24
N LYS A 153 -11.49 0.34 -11.63
CA LYS A 153 -12.67 0.37 -10.76
C LYS A 153 -13.04 -1.01 -10.22
N ARG A 154 -12.88 -2.06 -11.01
CA ARG A 154 -13.08 -3.47 -10.62
C ARG A 154 -12.10 -4.35 -11.36
N ALA A 155 -11.21 -5.00 -10.62
CA ALA A 155 -10.21 -5.92 -11.16
C ALA A 155 -10.81 -7.30 -11.50
N GLY A 156 -11.68 -7.37 -12.51
CA GLY A 156 -12.29 -8.62 -12.98
C GLY A 156 -12.12 -8.84 -14.49
N HIS A 157 -12.31 -10.08 -14.93
CA HIS A 157 -12.17 -10.48 -16.34
C HIS A 157 -13.12 -9.71 -17.28
N THR A 158 -14.33 -9.37 -16.82
CA THR A 158 -15.28 -8.51 -17.55
C THR A 158 -14.67 -7.17 -17.93
N GLU A 159 -14.10 -6.46 -16.95
CA GLU A 159 -13.46 -5.17 -17.18
C GLU A 159 -12.18 -5.32 -18.00
N ALA A 160 -11.37 -6.35 -17.71
CA ALA A 160 -10.12 -6.61 -18.43
C ALA A 160 -10.37 -6.81 -19.93
N GLY A 161 -11.36 -7.62 -20.31
CA GLY A 161 -11.71 -7.85 -21.71
C GLY A 161 -12.08 -6.56 -22.46
N VAL A 162 -12.93 -5.72 -21.86
CA VAL A 162 -13.32 -4.43 -22.47
C VAL A 162 -12.12 -3.46 -22.56
N ASP A 163 -11.32 -3.37 -21.50
CA ASP A 163 -10.14 -2.49 -21.48
C ASP A 163 -9.07 -2.92 -22.48
N LEU A 164 -8.77 -4.21 -22.57
CA LEU A 164 -7.81 -4.75 -23.53
C LEU A 164 -8.26 -4.49 -24.98
N ALA A 165 -9.54 -4.68 -25.28
CA ALA A 165 -10.08 -4.37 -26.60
C ALA A 165 -9.94 -2.86 -26.93
N LYS A 166 -10.22 -1.97 -25.97
CA LYS A 166 -10.02 -0.52 -26.12
C LYS A 166 -8.55 -0.16 -26.35
N LEU A 167 -7.65 -0.68 -25.52
CA LEU A 167 -6.21 -0.43 -25.60
C LEU A 167 -5.61 -0.93 -26.92
N ALA A 168 -6.14 -2.02 -27.47
CA ALA A 168 -5.76 -2.54 -28.80
C ALA A 168 -6.32 -1.70 -29.97
N GLY A 169 -7.17 -0.69 -29.69
CA GLY A 169 -7.82 0.15 -30.70
C GLY A 169 -8.98 -0.54 -31.42
N LEU A 170 -9.65 -1.49 -30.75
CA LEU A 170 -10.76 -2.30 -31.29
C LEU A 170 -12.10 -1.87 -30.68
N TYR A 171 -13.21 -2.44 -31.18
CA TYR A 171 -14.52 -2.23 -30.58
C TYR A 171 -14.50 -2.65 -29.09
N PRO A 172 -15.06 -1.85 -28.16
CA PRO A 172 -14.91 -2.05 -26.71
C PRO A 172 -15.81 -3.18 -26.17
N ALA A 173 -15.61 -4.39 -26.67
CA ALA A 173 -16.26 -5.61 -26.23
C ALA A 173 -15.34 -6.82 -26.43
N ALA A 174 -15.46 -7.81 -25.56
CA ALA A 174 -14.65 -9.03 -25.59
C ALA A 174 -15.51 -10.27 -25.31
N VAL A 175 -15.10 -11.40 -25.86
CA VAL A 175 -15.63 -12.71 -25.46
C VAL A 175 -14.65 -13.30 -24.47
N ILE A 176 -15.18 -13.72 -23.32
CA ILE A 176 -14.40 -14.35 -22.25
C ILE A 176 -14.96 -15.74 -21.95
N CYS A 177 -14.10 -16.65 -21.52
CA CYS A 177 -14.47 -18.01 -21.15
C CYS A 177 -13.43 -18.55 -20.16
N GLU A 178 -13.88 -18.98 -18.98
CA GLU A 178 -13.00 -19.54 -17.97
C GLU A 178 -12.35 -20.85 -18.47
N ILE A 179 -11.10 -21.08 -18.10
CA ILE A 179 -10.34 -22.28 -18.49
C ILE A 179 -10.47 -23.36 -17.42
N GLN A 180 -11.02 -24.50 -17.81
CA GLN A 180 -11.16 -25.70 -16.96
C GLN A 180 -10.21 -26.81 -17.41
N ASN A 181 -9.70 -27.54 -16.43
CA ASN A 181 -9.00 -28.79 -16.62
C ASN A 181 -9.92 -29.86 -17.23
N SER A 182 -9.30 -30.94 -17.70
CA SER A 182 -10.05 -32.00 -18.38
C SER A 182 -11.07 -32.72 -17.50
N ASP A 183 -10.86 -32.69 -16.18
CA ASP A 183 -11.72 -33.29 -15.16
C ASP A 183 -12.85 -32.35 -14.68
N GLY A 184 -12.92 -31.12 -15.21
CA GLY A 184 -13.91 -30.11 -14.85
C GLY A 184 -13.51 -29.24 -13.66
N SER A 185 -12.33 -29.42 -13.08
CA SER A 185 -11.77 -28.46 -12.12
C SER A 185 -11.29 -27.19 -12.82
N MET A 186 -11.22 -26.07 -12.10
CA MET A 186 -10.71 -24.81 -12.65
C MET A 186 -9.18 -24.86 -12.79
N ALA A 187 -8.66 -24.47 -13.95
CA ALA A 187 -7.22 -24.43 -14.20
C ALA A 187 -6.55 -23.34 -13.34
N ARG A 188 -5.53 -23.73 -12.58
CA ARG A 188 -4.73 -22.82 -11.73
C ARG A 188 -3.45 -22.39 -12.43
N LEU A 189 -2.74 -21.44 -11.86
CA LEU A 189 -1.60 -20.77 -12.52
C LEU A 189 -0.62 -21.73 -13.22
N PRO A 190 -0.12 -22.83 -12.61
CA PRO A 190 0.76 -23.76 -13.31
C PRO A 190 0.14 -24.38 -14.56
N GLU A 191 -1.13 -24.81 -14.46
CA GLU A 191 -1.89 -25.44 -15.53
C GLU A 191 -2.21 -24.42 -16.64
N LEU A 192 -2.46 -23.16 -16.27
CA LEU A 192 -2.66 -22.07 -17.22
C LEU A 192 -1.40 -21.77 -18.04
N PHE A 193 -0.20 -21.88 -17.45
CA PHE A 193 1.05 -21.77 -18.20
C PHE A 193 1.26 -22.95 -19.16
N GLU A 194 0.93 -24.18 -18.74
CA GLU A 194 0.95 -25.35 -19.63
C GLU A 194 -0.06 -25.22 -20.78
N TYR A 195 -1.26 -24.70 -20.48
CA TYR A 195 -2.30 -24.40 -21.46
C TYR A 195 -1.83 -23.34 -22.47
N ALA A 196 -1.23 -22.24 -21.98
CA ALA A 196 -0.67 -21.17 -22.80
C ALA A 196 0.38 -21.70 -23.78
N GLN A 197 1.28 -22.55 -23.30
CA GLN A 197 2.31 -23.17 -24.15
C GLN A 197 1.70 -24.12 -25.19
N THR A 198 0.77 -24.98 -24.78
CA THR A 198 0.10 -25.96 -25.66
C THR A 198 -0.63 -25.30 -26.81
N HIS A 199 -1.32 -24.19 -26.52
CA HIS A 199 -2.13 -23.47 -27.50
C HIS A 199 -1.44 -22.24 -28.11
N GLN A 200 -0.17 -22.01 -27.74
CA GLN A 200 0.65 -20.87 -28.21
C GLN A 200 -0.01 -19.51 -27.96
N LEU A 201 -0.55 -19.34 -26.76
CA LEU A 201 -1.26 -18.13 -26.34
C LEU A 201 -0.39 -17.31 -25.39
N LYS A 202 -0.57 -16.00 -25.43
CA LYS A 202 0.02 -15.07 -24.46
C LYS A 202 -0.74 -15.12 -23.15
N ILE A 203 -0.04 -15.01 -22.04
CA ILE A 203 -0.62 -14.98 -20.69
C ILE A 203 -0.21 -13.71 -19.94
N ILE A 204 -1.19 -12.97 -19.44
CA ILE A 204 -1.00 -11.73 -18.69
C ILE A 204 -1.80 -11.73 -17.40
N SER A 205 -1.44 -10.88 -16.45
CA SER A 205 -2.21 -10.69 -15.21
C SER A 205 -3.04 -9.39 -15.26
N ILE A 206 -4.19 -9.38 -14.57
CA ILE A 206 -4.97 -8.14 -14.35
C ILE A 206 -4.12 -7.10 -13.60
N ALA A 207 -3.24 -7.52 -12.69
CA ALA A 207 -2.33 -6.63 -11.98
C ALA A 207 -1.37 -5.88 -12.94
N ASP A 208 -0.82 -6.58 -13.93
CA ASP A 208 0.02 -5.97 -14.97
C ASP A 208 -0.80 -5.05 -15.88
N LEU A 209 -2.04 -5.41 -16.21
CA LEU A 209 -2.95 -4.55 -16.98
C LEU A 209 -3.31 -3.27 -16.23
N ILE A 210 -3.61 -3.36 -14.94
CA ILE A 210 -3.82 -2.20 -14.06
C ILE A 210 -2.58 -1.32 -14.08
N SER A 211 -1.40 -1.89 -13.87
CA SER A 211 -0.13 -1.14 -13.89
C SER A 211 0.10 -0.46 -15.24
N TYR A 212 -0.17 -1.15 -16.34
CA TYR A 212 -0.07 -0.61 -17.69
C TYR A 212 -1.03 0.57 -17.92
N LYS A 213 -2.30 0.45 -17.54
CA LYS A 213 -3.26 1.55 -17.66
C LYS A 213 -2.86 2.74 -16.80
N LEU A 214 -2.40 2.51 -15.57
CA LEU A 214 -1.96 3.57 -14.66
C LEU A 214 -0.77 4.37 -15.21
N LEU A 215 0.11 3.73 -16.01
CA LEU A 215 1.24 4.35 -16.69
C LEU A 215 0.86 5.11 -17.97
N ASN A 216 -0.12 4.59 -18.72
CA ASN A 216 -0.44 5.07 -20.07
C ASN A 216 -1.69 5.96 -20.13
N GLU A 217 -2.56 5.93 -19.12
CA GLU A 217 -3.78 6.73 -19.04
C GLU A 217 -3.66 7.79 -17.95
N ARG A 218 -4.07 9.03 -18.25
CA ARG A 218 -4.19 10.09 -17.24
C ARG A 218 -5.65 10.26 -16.83
N PHE A 219 -5.93 10.04 -15.56
CA PHE A 219 -7.26 10.26 -14.97
C PHE A 219 -7.20 11.14 -13.71
N VAL A 220 -6.01 11.59 -13.31
CA VAL A 220 -5.83 12.62 -12.30
C VAL A 220 -5.42 13.92 -13.00
N LEU A 221 -6.25 14.94 -12.88
CA LEU A 221 -6.08 16.22 -13.56
C LEU A 221 -5.82 17.33 -12.55
N ARG A 222 -4.84 18.19 -12.83
CA ARG A 222 -4.57 19.39 -12.03
C ARG A 222 -5.59 20.47 -12.38
N GLU A 223 -6.37 20.90 -11.39
CA GLU A 223 -7.44 21.89 -11.54
C GLU A 223 -6.99 23.30 -11.17
N THR A 224 -6.15 23.43 -10.13
CA THR A 224 -5.77 24.75 -9.60
C THR A 224 -4.47 24.72 -8.81
N ILE A 225 -3.86 25.89 -8.65
CA ILE A 225 -2.66 26.12 -7.83
C ILE A 225 -2.87 27.40 -7.02
N ALA A 226 -2.51 27.39 -5.74
CA ALA A 226 -2.55 28.56 -4.88
C ALA A 226 -1.35 28.61 -3.93
N GLN A 227 -1.03 29.81 -3.42
CA GLN A 227 -0.10 29.97 -2.31
C GLN A 227 -0.76 29.51 -1.00
N LEU A 228 0.00 28.80 -0.17
CA LEU A 228 -0.44 28.24 1.09
C LEU A 228 0.56 28.62 2.20
N PRO A 229 0.44 29.83 2.78
CA PRO A 229 1.17 30.18 3.99
C PRO A 229 0.64 29.33 5.16
N THR A 230 1.54 28.68 5.90
CA THR A 230 1.19 27.84 7.05
C THR A 230 2.10 28.11 8.25
N GLN A 231 1.71 27.63 9.42
CA GLN A 231 2.58 27.62 10.61
C GLN A 231 3.84 26.75 10.45
N PHE A 232 3.94 25.95 9.38
CA PHE A 232 5.08 25.08 9.09
C PHE A 232 6.01 25.66 8.03
N GLY A 233 5.64 26.78 7.40
CA GLY A 233 6.36 27.35 6.26
C GLY A 233 5.44 27.84 5.14
N GLU A 234 6.08 28.39 4.11
CA GLU A 234 5.45 28.87 2.88
C GLU A 234 5.49 27.77 1.81
N PHE A 235 4.30 27.36 1.35
CA PHE A 235 4.12 26.30 0.36
C PHE A 235 3.22 26.75 -0.79
N GLN A 236 3.19 25.96 -1.86
CA GLN A 236 2.11 25.97 -2.84
C GLN A 236 1.18 24.78 -2.61
N ILE A 237 -0.11 24.97 -2.81
CA ILE A 237 -1.11 23.89 -2.83
C ILE A 237 -1.64 23.68 -4.24
N TYR A 238 -1.58 22.44 -4.71
CA TYR A 238 -2.05 22.01 -6.01
C TYR A 238 -3.33 21.19 -5.81
N GLY A 239 -4.43 21.60 -6.42
CA GLY A 239 -5.70 20.87 -6.42
C GLY A 239 -5.77 19.91 -7.60
N TYR A 240 -6.11 18.66 -7.33
CA TYR A 240 -6.27 17.61 -8.34
C TYR A 240 -7.65 16.98 -8.26
N ARG A 241 -8.21 16.61 -9.41
CA ARG A 241 -9.45 15.84 -9.53
C ARG A 241 -9.20 14.48 -10.17
N ASN A 242 -9.74 13.43 -9.56
CA ASN A 242 -9.80 12.10 -10.13
C ASN A 242 -11.07 11.96 -10.99
N THR A 243 -10.92 11.75 -12.29
CA THR A 243 -12.06 11.64 -13.21
C THR A 243 -12.84 10.33 -13.06
N LEU A 244 -12.26 9.30 -12.44
CA LEU A 244 -12.90 7.98 -12.25
C LEU A 244 -13.94 7.96 -11.12
N ASP A 245 -13.79 8.83 -10.12
CA ASP A 245 -14.70 8.88 -8.97
C ASP A 245 -15.07 10.30 -8.53
N GLN A 246 -14.60 11.31 -9.27
CA GLN A 246 -14.84 12.73 -9.02
C GLN A 246 -14.30 13.23 -7.68
N SER A 247 -13.41 12.46 -7.03
CA SER A 247 -12.78 12.87 -5.78
C SER A 247 -11.69 13.90 -5.99
N ASP A 248 -11.50 14.74 -4.97
CA ASP A 248 -10.44 15.74 -4.95
C ASP A 248 -9.27 15.30 -4.09
N HIS A 249 -8.08 15.67 -4.51
CA HIS A 249 -6.85 15.48 -3.75
C HIS A 249 -6.00 16.74 -3.82
N VAL A 250 -5.07 16.88 -2.89
CA VAL A 250 -4.16 18.03 -2.89
C VAL A 250 -2.72 17.59 -2.74
N ALA A 251 -1.82 18.31 -3.39
CA ALA A 251 -0.38 18.22 -3.12
C ALA A 251 0.10 19.54 -2.52
N ILE A 252 0.81 19.47 -1.40
CA ILE A 252 1.47 20.61 -0.76
C ILE A 252 2.93 20.54 -1.15
N VAL A 253 3.42 21.59 -1.81
CA VAL A 253 4.69 21.59 -2.53
C VAL A 253 5.59 22.70 -2.00
N LYS A 254 6.85 22.34 -1.74
CA LYS A 254 7.95 23.26 -1.46
C LYS A 254 8.94 23.22 -2.61
N GLY A 255 9.44 24.39 -3.01
CA GLY A 255 10.34 24.52 -4.17
C GLY A 255 9.57 24.62 -5.49
N ASP A 256 10.31 24.50 -6.59
CA ASP A 256 9.79 24.63 -7.96
C ASP A 256 9.71 23.25 -8.63
N PRO A 257 8.50 22.74 -8.93
CA PRO A 257 8.31 21.46 -9.62
C PRO A 257 9.08 21.30 -10.94
N SER A 258 9.35 22.41 -11.65
CA SER A 258 10.11 22.36 -12.91
C SER A 258 11.58 21.91 -12.71
N GLN A 259 12.08 21.98 -11.47
CA GLN A 259 13.45 21.63 -11.10
C GLN A 259 13.57 20.23 -10.48
N PHE A 260 12.46 19.52 -10.27
CA PHE A 260 12.46 18.19 -9.65
C PHE A 260 13.13 17.14 -10.55
N GLY A 261 12.67 16.98 -11.80
CA GLY A 261 13.28 16.11 -12.81
C GLY A 261 13.79 14.77 -12.25
N ASP A 262 15.08 14.48 -12.50
CA ASP A 262 15.77 13.28 -12.02
C ASP A 262 16.41 13.44 -10.62
N ARG A 263 16.18 14.57 -9.94
CA ARG A 263 16.72 14.81 -8.60
C ARG A 263 15.89 14.05 -7.56
N PRO A 264 16.52 13.47 -6.52
CA PRO A 264 15.80 12.87 -5.40
C PRO A 264 14.96 13.88 -4.62
N VAL A 265 13.63 13.84 -4.76
CA VAL A 265 12.71 14.73 -4.04
C VAL A 265 12.19 14.07 -2.78
N MET A 266 12.14 14.82 -1.68
CA MET A 266 11.52 14.34 -0.44
C MET A 266 9.99 14.30 -0.58
N VAL A 267 9.39 13.13 -0.41
CA VAL A 267 7.95 12.94 -0.62
C VAL A 267 7.28 12.26 0.55
N ARG A 268 6.12 12.78 0.94
CA ARG A 268 5.20 12.13 1.87
C ARG A 268 3.88 11.83 1.18
N VAL A 269 3.49 10.56 1.09
CA VAL A 269 2.13 10.17 0.72
C VAL A 269 1.28 9.96 1.98
N HIS A 270 0.46 10.95 2.27
CA HIS A 270 -0.43 11.01 3.42
C HIS A 270 -1.87 10.66 3.02
N SER A 271 -2.51 9.82 3.82
CA SER A 271 -3.93 9.48 3.65
C SER A 271 -4.73 10.30 4.66
N GLU A 272 -5.79 10.95 4.18
CA GLU A 272 -6.69 11.77 4.98
C GLU A 272 -7.13 11.03 6.24
N CYS A 273 -7.09 11.76 7.35
CA CYS A 273 -7.62 11.31 8.63
C CYS A 273 -8.30 12.51 9.29
N LEU A 274 -9.59 12.72 9.04
CA LEU A 274 -10.37 13.83 9.59
C LEU A 274 -10.24 13.90 11.12
N THR A 275 -10.41 12.75 11.79
CA THR A 275 -10.33 12.68 13.25
C THR A 275 -8.95 13.09 13.78
N GLY A 276 -7.88 12.69 13.11
CA GLY A 276 -6.52 13.05 13.50
C GLY A 276 -6.16 14.45 13.03
N ASP A 277 -6.05 14.63 11.72
CA ASP A 277 -5.52 15.81 11.06
C ASP A 277 -6.31 17.06 11.44
N ALA A 278 -7.64 17.05 11.29
CA ALA A 278 -8.49 18.24 11.52
C ALA A 278 -8.95 18.37 12.99
N LEU A 279 -9.35 17.27 13.64
CA LEU A 279 -9.98 17.32 14.97
C LEU A 279 -9.03 17.04 16.16
N GLY A 280 -7.84 16.50 15.93
CA GLY A 280 -6.83 16.35 16.97
C GLY A 280 -6.99 15.12 17.85
N SER A 281 -7.59 14.07 17.30
CA SER A 281 -7.70 12.79 17.98
C SER A 281 -6.32 12.26 18.38
N LEU A 282 -6.18 11.94 19.67
CA LEU A 282 -5.00 11.28 20.22
C LEU A 282 -5.01 9.76 19.98
N ARG A 283 -6.11 9.17 19.48
CA ARG A 283 -6.21 7.73 19.16
C ARG A 283 -5.32 7.31 17.99
N CYS A 284 -4.85 8.26 17.19
CA CYS A 284 -3.96 8.01 16.06
C CYS A 284 -2.82 9.01 16.04
N ASP A 285 -1.81 8.72 15.23
CA ASP A 285 -0.62 9.55 15.05
C ASP A 285 -0.64 10.37 13.75
N CYS A 286 -1.75 10.35 13.00
CA CYS A 286 -1.85 10.94 11.67
C CYS A 286 -1.51 12.44 11.62
N ARG A 287 -2.06 13.24 12.55
CA ARG A 287 -1.77 14.67 12.63
C ARG A 287 -0.29 14.92 12.82
N MET A 288 0.31 14.29 13.83
CA MET A 288 1.72 14.47 14.17
C MET A 288 2.62 14.05 12.99
N GLN A 289 2.26 12.97 12.29
CA GLN A 289 2.95 12.56 11.06
C GLN A 289 2.87 13.62 9.95
N LEU A 290 1.68 14.18 9.70
CA LEU A 290 1.51 15.21 8.68
C LEU A 290 2.33 16.46 9.01
N GLN A 291 2.25 16.93 10.25
CA GLN A 291 2.97 18.11 10.71
C GLN A 291 4.49 17.92 10.65
N ALA A 292 4.99 16.77 11.10
CA ALA A 292 6.41 16.44 11.02
C ALA A 292 6.90 16.39 9.57
N ALA A 293 6.14 15.77 8.67
CA ALA A 293 6.51 15.73 7.25
C ALA A 293 6.56 17.13 6.61
N LEU A 294 5.61 18.02 6.95
CA LEU A 294 5.63 19.42 6.46
C LEU A 294 6.86 20.17 6.97
N LYS A 295 7.22 20.02 8.25
CA LYS A 295 8.44 20.64 8.82
C LYS A 295 9.72 20.11 8.19
N MET A 296 9.80 18.80 7.95
CA MET A 296 10.95 18.18 7.28
C MET A 296 11.14 18.73 5.87
N ILE A 297 10.05 18.85 5.11
CA ILE A 297 10.08 19.39 3.75
C ILE A 297 10.40 20.88 3.75
N GLU A 298 9.88 21.66 4.70
CA GLU A 298 10.26 23.07 4.85
C GLU A 298 11.76 23.21 5.06
N ASN A 299 12.32 22.45 6.01
CA ASN A 299 13.74 22.49 6.35
C ASN A 299 14.63 22.03 5.18
N ALA A 300 14.17 21.08 4.36
CA ALA A 300 14.87 20.65 3.17
C ALA A 300 14.83 21.69 2.03
N GLY A 301 13.85 22.61 2.04
CA GLY A 301 13.67 23.63 1.01
C GLY A 301 13.03 23.13 -0.30
N GLU A 302 12.87 21.82 -0.46
CA GLU A 302 12.22 21.18 -1.61
C GLU A 302 11.51 19.88 -1.19
N GLY A 303 10.30 19.64 -1.71
CA GLY A 303 9.57 18.41 -1.43
C GLY A 303 8.07 18.49 -1.65
N VAL A 304 7.39 17.35 -1.49
CA VAL A 304 5.95 17.21 -1.76
C VAL A 304 5.27 16.39 -0.66
N VAL A 305 4.20 16.92 -0.08
CA VAL A 305 3.20 16.12 0.64
C VAL A 305 2.00 15.90 -0.26
N VAL A 306 1.78 14.65 -0.69
CA VAL A 306 0.55 14.23 -1.36
C VAL A 306 -0.48 13.89 -0.29
N TYR A 307 -1.59 14.63 -0.26
CA TYR A 307 -2.72 14.40 0.63
C TYR A 307 -3.88 13.76 -0.13
N LEU A 308 -3.97 12.44 -0.02
CA LEU A 308 -5.04 11.66 -0.65
C LEU A 308 -6.26 11.64 0.26
N ARG A 309 -7.41 12.08 -0.25
CA ARG A 309 -8.71 12.10 0.46
C ARG A 309 -9.34 10.71 0.50
N GLN A 310 -8.67 9.81 1.22
CA GLN A 310 -9.01 8.38 1.35
C GLN A 310 -9.09 7.95 2.82
N GLU A 311 -10.07 8.51 3.52
CA GLU A 311 -10.32 8.26 4.95
C GLU A 311 -10.46 6.76 5.30
N GLY A 312 -9.98 6.39 6.49
CA GLY A 312 -10.13 5.04 7.03
C GLY A 312 -9.35 3.96 6.28
N ARG A 313 -8.33 4.32 5.48
CA ARG A 313 -7.65 3.42 4.52
C ARG A 313 -8.55 3.01 3.35
N GLY A 314 -9.46 3.90 2.94
CA GLY A 314 -10.36 3.69 1.81
C GLY A 314 -11.76 3.17 2.18
N ILE A 315 -12.00 2.78 3.45
CA ILE A 315 -13.34 2.34 3.90
C ILE A 315 -14.29 3.51 4.20
N GLY A 316 -13.77 4.74 4.25
CA GLY A 316 -14.52 5.94 4.53
C GLY A 316 -14.73 6.23 6.03
N LEU A 317 -15.15 7.47 6.33
CA LEU A 317 -15.27 7.98 7.69
C LEU A 317 -16.23 7.16 8.56
N ILE A 318 -17.41 6.83 8.05
CA ILE A 318 -18.44 6.13 8.83
C ILE A 318 -17.96 4.74 9.24
N ASN A 319 -17.34 3.99 8.34
CA ASN A 319 -16.86 2.65 8.66
C ASN A 319 -15.65 2.68 9.60
N LYS A 320 -14.79 3.69 9.49
CA LYS A 320 -13.74 3.95 10.49
C LYS A 320 -14.33 4.20 11.88
N LEU A 321 -15.40 4.99 11.99
CA LEU A 321 -16.05 5.25 13.28
C LEU A 321 -16.73 3.99 13.82
N LYS A 322 -17.33 3.14 12.97
CA LYS A 322 -17.80 1.81 13.38
C LYS A 322 -16.67 0.94 13.92
N ALA A 323 -15.49 0.98 13.29
CA ALA A 323 -14.32 0.27 13.78
C ALA A 323 -13.87 0.80 15.15
N TYR A 324 -13.96 2.11 15.39
CA TYR A 324 -13.71 2.68 16.73
C TYR A 324 -14.71 2.16 17.76
N SER A 325 -16.00 2.07 17.44
CA SER A 325 -16.98 1.50 18.36
C SER A 325 -16.69 0.04 18.71
N LEU A 326 -16.17 -0.75 17.77
CA LEU A 326 -15.72 -2.11 18.02
C LEU A 326 -14.42 -2.16 18.86
N GLN A 327 -13.51 -1.22 18.64
CA GLN A 327 -12.29 -1.09 19.46
C GLN A 327 -12.60 -0.68 20.91
N ASP A 328 -13.60 0.20 21.10
CA ASP A 328 -14.08 0.57 22.43
C ASP A 328 -14.68 -0.64 23.19
N LEU A 329 -15.03 -1.72 22.48
CA LEU A 329 -15.46 -3.01 23.03
C LEU A 329 -14.32 -4.02 23.18
N GLY A 330 -13.07 -3.62 22.95
CA GLY A 330 -11.85 -4.40 23.22
C GLY A 330 -11.23 -5.11 22.01
N LEU A 331 -11.76 -4.95 20.80
CA LEU A 331 -11.15 -5.49 19.57
C LEU A 331 -9.98 -4.63 19.12
N ASP A 332 -8.96 -5.21 18.49
CA ASP A 332 -7.91 -4.40 17.86
C ASP A 332 -8.35 -3.83 16.50
N THR A 333 -7.51 -2.99 15.88
CA THR A 333 -7.84 -2.34 14.62
C THR A 333 -7.99 -3.30 13.44
N VAL A 334 -7.25 -4.42 13.42
CA VAL A 334 -7.35 -5.43 12.36
C VAL A 334 -8.64 -6.23 12.55
N GLU A 335 -8.86 -6.73 13.76
CA GLU A 335 -10.05 -7.52 14.12
C GLU A 335 -11.35 -6.72 13.91
N ALA A 336 -11.34 -5.43 14.26
CA ALA A 336 -12.48 -4.55 14.02
C ALA A 336 -12.80 -4.37 12.53
N ASN A 337 -11.79 -4.30 11.66
CA ASN A 337 -12.00 -4.18 10.21
C ASN A 337 -12.44 -5.50 9.58
N GLU A 338 -11.83 -6.62 9.98
CA GLU A 338 -12.25 -7.97 9.55
C GLU A 338 -13.71 -8.23 9.93
N ARG A 339 -14.11 -7.86 11.15
CA ARG A 339 -15.50 -8.01 11.62
C ARG A 339 -16.50 -7.10 10.89
N LEU A 340 -16.02 -6.00 10.31
CA LEU A 340 -16.81 -5.14 9.44
C LEU A 340 -16.80 -5.58 7.97
N GLY A 341 -16.08 -6.65 7.62
CA GLY A 341 -16.01 -7.22 6.28
C GLY A 341 -15.11 -6.44 5.31
N PHE A 342 -14.16 -5.64 5.80
CA PHE A 342 -13.23 -4.88 4.96
C PHE A 342 -11.83 -5.52 4.93
N PRO A 343 -11.16 -5.58 3.77
CA PRO A 343 -9.76 -5.98 3.73
C PRO A 343 -8.86 -4.97 4.45
N ALA A 344 -7.68 -5.40 4.89
CA ALA A 344 -6.81 -4.64 5.79
C ALA A 344 -6.27 -3.30 5.21
N ASP A 345 -6.30 -3.14 3.89
CA ASP A 345 -5.85 -1.95 3.16
C ASP A 345 -6.52 -1.86 1.76
N LEU A 346 -7.28 -0.79 1.50
CA LEU A 346 -7.93 -0.52 0.20
C LEU A 346 -7.36 0.70 -0.52
N ARG A 347 -6.20 1.21 -0.08
CA ARG A 347 -5.66 2.48 -0.59
C ARG A 347 -5.23 2.37 -2.05
N ASN A 348 -5.65 3.35 -2.86
CA ASN A 348 -5.23 3.48 -4.25
C ASN A 348 -4.02 4.43 -4.34
N TYR A 349 -2.83 3.86 -4.48
CA TYR A 349 -1.59 4.64 -4.60
C TYR A 349 -1.34 5.18 -6.02
N GLY A 350 -2.09 4.71 -7.02
CA GLY A 350 -1.93 5.15 -8.40
C GLY A 350 -2.30 6.61 -8.61
N VAL A 351 -3.28 7.10 -7.85
CA VAL A 351 -3.62 8.52 -7.82
C VAL A 351 -2.43 9.37 -7.36
N GLY A 352 -1.83 9.00 -6.23
CA GLY A 352 -0.69 9.72 -5.67
C GLY A 352 0.52 9.68 -6.59
N ALA A 353 0.72 8.56 -7.29
CA ALA A 353 1.78 8.43 -8.28
C ALA A 353 1.58 9.36 -9.50
N GLN A 354 0.36 9.47 -10.04
CA GLN A 354 0.08 10.40 -11.15
C GLN A 354 0.25 11.86 -10.72
N MET A 355 -0.15 12.21 -9.50
CA MET A 355 0.09 13.57 -8.95
C MET A 355 1.59 13.88 -8.88
N LEU A 356 2.42 12.94 -8.40
CA LEU A 356 3.87 13.12 -8.34
C LEU A 356 4.49 13.21 -9.74
N TYR A 357 4.03 12.38 -10.67
CA TYR A 357 4.50 12.39 -12.04
C TYR A 357 4.19 13.73 -12.74
N ASP A 358 2.98 14.27 -12.52
CA ASP A 358 2.53 15.58 -13.00
C ASP A 358 3.33 16.75 -12.39
N LEU A 359 3.75 16.61 -11.13
CA LEU A 359 4.68 17.54 -10.47
C LEU A 359 6.14 17.38 -10.95
N GLY A 360 6.41 16.54 -11.94
CA GLY A 360 7.76 16.35 -12.48
C GLY A 360 8.68 15.50 -11.59
N VAL A 361 8.16 14.86 -10.54
CA VAL A 361 8.95 13.97 -9.69
C VAL A 361 9.21 12.66 -10.43
N ARG A 362 10.47 12.21 -10.45
CA ARG A 362 10.88 10.88 -10.93
C ARG A 362 11.57 10.06 -9.85
N LYS A 363 12.43 10.68 -9.04
CA LYS A 363 13.14 10.02 -7.94
C LYS A 363 12.63 10.49 -6.58
N ILE A 364 12.37 9.54 -5.70
CA ILE A 364 11.69 9.79 -4.42
C ILE A 364 12.55 9.35 -3.23
N ARG A 365 12.69 10.27 -2.27
CA ARG A 365 13.07 9.98 -0.89
C ARG A 365 11.81 9.91 -0.03
N LEU A 366 11.30 8.71 0.21
CA LEU A 366 9.95 8.52 0.75
C LEU A 366 9.93 8.64 2.28
N ILE A 367 9.16 9.60 2.80
CA ILE A 367 8.90 9.78 4.24
C ILE A 367 7.88 8.74 4.73
N THR A 368 8.35 7.57 5.20
CA THR A 368 7.49 6.46 5.64
C THR A 368 8.14 5.55 6.70
N ASN A 369 7.30 5.01 7.59
CA ASN A 369 7.68 3.92 8.51
C ASN A 369 7.19 2.54 8.02
N ASN A 370 6.40 2.50 6.95
CA ASN A 370 5.78 1.27 6.46
C ASN A 370 6.51 0.81 5.18
N PRO A 371 7.19 -0.35 5.19
CA PRO A 371 7.88 -0.90 4.04
C PRO A 371 6.92 -1.38 2.93
N ARG A 372 5.68 -1.79 3.26
CA ARG A 372 4.68 -2.18 2.26
C ARG A 372 4.23 -1.03 1.36
N LYS A 373 4.28 0.22 1.85
CA LYS A 373 4.04 1.42 1.02
C LYS A 373 5.05 1.57 -0.13
N ILE A 374 6.22 0.94 -0.03
CA ILE A 374 7.31 1.02 -1.02
C ILE A 374 6.98 0.19 -2.26
N ALA A 375 6.34 -0.97 -2.10
CA ALA A 375 6.03 -1.87 -3.22
C ALA A 375 5.01 -1.25 -4.19
N GLY A 376 4.01 -0.55 -3.66
CA GLY A 376 2.95 0.08 -4.45
C GLY A 376 3.36 1.29 -5.29
N LEU A 377 4.65 1.65 -5.36
CA LEU A 377 5.16 2.76 -6.18
C LEU A 377 6.08 2.30 -7.34
N LYS A 378 6.59 1.06 -7.30
CA LYS A 378 7.57 0.56 -8.27
C LYS A 378 7.05 0.44 -9.72
N GLY A 379 5.74 0.50 -9.93
CA GLY A 379 5.09 0.39 -11.25
C GLY A 379 4.78 1.71 -11.94
N TYR A 380 5.15 2.88 -11.39
CA TYR A 380 4.64 4.18 -11.86
C TYR A 380 5.69 5.09 -12.51
N GLY A 381 6.83 4.53 -12.93
CA GLY A 381 7.97 5.33 -13.40
C GLY A 381 8.56 6.23 -12.30
N LEU A 382 8.32 5.88 -11.03
CA LEU A 382 8.85 6.53 -9.85
C LEU A 382 9.93 5.62 -9.24
N GLU A 383 11.15 6.11 -9.19
CA GLU A 383 12.29 5.42 -8.60
C GLU A 383 12.39 5.80 -7.11
N MET A 384 12.24 4.83 -6.21
CA MET A 384 12.51 5.06 -4.80
C MET A 384 14.02 4.92 -4.56
N VAL A 385 14.67 6.04 -4.22
CA VAL A 385 16.13 6.11 -4.03
C VAL A 385 16.55 6.12 -2.57
N ASP A 386 15.65 6.53 -1.67
CA ASP A 386 15.91 6.59 -0.24
C ASP A 386 14.60 6.47 0.55
N ARG A 387 14.71 6.04 1.80
CA ARG A 387 13.61 6.05 2.76
C ARG A 387 13.98 6.91 3.95
N VAL A 388 13.13 7.90 4.21
CA VAL A 388 13.28 8.78 5.36
C VAL A 388 12.30 8.33 6.45
N PRO A 389 12.78 7.92 7.64
CA PRO A 389 11.90 7.54 8.74
C PRO A 389 11.12 8.75 9.28
N LEU A 390 9.91 8.52 9.78
CA LEU A 390 9.02 9.52 10.34
C LEU A 390 8.56 9.10 11.72
N LEU A 391 9.45 9.17 12.71
CA LEU A 391 9.16 8.69 14.05
C LEU A 391 8.38 9.76 14.82
N ILE A 392 7.21 9.37 15.31
CA ILE A 392 6.30 10.19 16.11
C ILE A 392 6.26 9.62 17.52
N GLU A 393 6.23 10.51 18.51
CA GLU A 393 6.06 10.17 19.92
C GLU A 393 4.78 9.36 20.15
N ALA A 394 4.90 8.24 20.87
CA ALA A 394 3.74 7.53 21.38
C ALA A 394 3.16 8.27 22.59
N ASN A 395 1.84 8.28 22.71
CA ASN A 395 1.13 8.77 23.89
C ASN A 395 0.27 7.64 24.49
N ASP A 396 -0.34 7.90 25.65
CA ASP A 396 -1.11 6.91 26.40
C ASP A 396 -2.29 6.34 25.58
N TYR A 397 -2.84 7.10 24.62
CA TYR A 397 -3.99 6.69 23.81
C TYR A 397 -3.61 5.91 22.55
N ASN A 398 -2.42 6.12 21.97
CA ASN A 398 -2.02 5.50 20.70
C ASN A 398 -0.93 4.43 20.83
N SER A 399 -0.37 4.22 22.02
CA SER A 399 0.67 3.23 22.28
C SER A 399 0.29 1.82 21.80
N VAL A 400 -0.91 1.34 22.15
CA VAL A 400 -1.45 0.05 21.70
C VAL A 400 -1.64 0.02 20.19
N TYR A 401 -2.20 1.08 19.61
CA TYR A 401 -2.41 1.20 18.17
C TYR A 401 -1.10 1.15 17.37
N LEU A 402 -0.05 1.82 17.87
CA LEU A 402 1.29 1.81 17.28
C LEU A 402 1.94 0.43 17.40
N ALA A 403 1.76 -0.27 18.53
CA ALA A 403 2.21 -1.65 18.71
C ALA A 403 1.54 -2.60 17.70
N THR A 404 0.21 -2.53 17.53
CA THR A 404 -0.51 -3.33 16.51
C THR A 404 0.00 -3.05 15.10
N LYS A 405 0.32 -1.78 14.78
CA LYS A 405 0.92 -1.42 13.47
C LYS A 405 2.29 -2.07 13.27
N ALA A 406 3.12 -2.14 14.31
CA ALA A 406 4.43 -2.77 14.24
C ALA A 406 4.30 -4.28 14.04
N GLU A 407 3.55 -4.94 14.93
CA GLU A 407 3.43 -6.39 14.98
C GLU A 407 2.65 -6.97 13.79
N LYS A 408 1.48 -6.41 13.47
CA LYS A 408 0.56 -6.99 12.49
C LYS A 408 0.68 -6.36 11.10
N LEU A 409 1.14 -5.12 11.00
CA LEU A 409 1.19 -4.37 9.73
C LEU A 409 2.61 -4.09 9.22
N GLY A 410 3.62 -4.64 9.91
CA GLY A 410 5.02 -4.59 9.51
C GLY A 410 5.62 -3.18 9.52
N HIS A 411 5.07 -2.26 10.31
CA HIS A 411 5.68 -0.95 10.50
C HIS A 411 7.02 -1.09 11.26
N MET A 412 8.08 -0.43 10.77
CA MET A 412 9.37 -0.40 11.46
C MET A 412 9.30 0.62 12.61
N LEU A 413 8.80 0.15 13.75
CA LEU A 413 8.80 0.86 15.04
C LEU A 413 9.62 0.03 16.03
N LEU A 414 10.17 0.66 17.06
CA LEU A 414 10.99 -0.01 18.07
C LEU A 414 10.19 -1.13 18.77
N GLN A 415 10.65 -2.38 18.63
CA GLN A 415 10.07 -3.60 19.21
C GLN A 415 10.97 -4.25 20.26
N THR A 416 12.29 -4.06 20.17
CA THR A 416 13.27 -4.47 21.18
C THR A 416 13.94 -3.23 21.74
N TYR A 417 13.97 -3.08 23.07
CA TYR A 417 14.54 -1.92 23.76
C TYR A 417 15.85 -2.30 24.44
N LEU A 418 16.93 -1.59 24.12
CA LEU A 418 18.23 -1.75 24.78
C LEU A 418 18.34 -0.82 25.98
N ILE A 419 18.02 0.46 25.79
CA ILE A 419 18.05 1.49 26.84
C ILE A 419 16.89 2.48 26.71
N THR A 420 16.52 3.08 27.84
CA THR A 420 15.92 4.42 27.89
C THR A 420 16.98 5.39 28.37
N PHE A 421 17.16 6.52 27.71
CA PHE A 421 18.02 7.61 28.17
C PHE A 421 17.31 8.95 28.16
N ALA A 422 17.79 9.86 29.01
CA ALA A 422 17.28 11.20 29.20
C ALA A 422 18.43 12.21 29.15
N ILE A 423 18.24 13.31 28.42
CA ILE A 423 19.22 14.40 28.28
C ILE A 423 18.63 15.69 28.83
N GLU A 424 19.42 16.41 29.62
CA GLU A 424 19.17 17.80 29.99
C GLU A 424 20.23 18.67 29.32
N TRP A 425 19.80 19.68 28.55
CA TRP A 425 20.67 20.66 27.91
C TRP A 425 20.89 21.89 28.82
N GLU A 426 21.98 22.63 28.62
CA GLU A 426 22.29 23.85 29.38
C GLU A 426 21.31 25.01 29.14
N ARG A 427 20.63 25.02 27.98
CA ARG A 427 19.59 25.99 27.63
C ARG A 427 18.33 25.25 27.19
N GLU A 428 17.16 25.83 27.45
CA GLU A 428 15.91 25.34 26.86
C GLU A 428 15.91 25.68 25.37
N ASP A 429 15.91 24.63 24.55
CA ASP A 429 15.93 24.73 23.10
C ASP A 429 14.63 25.33 22.55
N GLY A 430 14.75 26.19 21.53
CA GLY A 430 13.62 26.47 20.65
C GLY A 430 13.19 25.21 19.88
N SER A 431 11.95 25.18 19.35
CA SER A 431 11.44 23.99 18.64
C SER A 431 12.30 23.52 17.44
N LEU A 432 13.11 24.41 16.86
CA LEU A 432 14.03 24.10 15.76
C LEU A 432 15.31 23.41 16.26
N GLU A 433 15.93 23.92 17.33
CA GLU A 433 17.15 23.37 17.94
C GLU A 433 16.90 21.97 18.52
N ARG A 434 15.73 21.74 19.14
CA ARG A 434 15.32 20.41 19.61
C ARG A 434 15.29 19.39 18.46
N TYR A 435 14.81 19.80 17.29
CA TYR A 435 14.75 18.92 16.12
C TYR A 435 16.16 18.58 15.60
N GLU A 436 17.08 19.54 15.57
CA GLU A 436 18.47 19.28 15.20
C GLU A 436 19.18 18.34 16.18
N HIS A 437 18.98 18.50 17.49
CA HIS A 437 19.50 17.58 18.50
C HIS A 437 18.97 16.17 18.28
N LEU A 438 17.68 16.02 18.03
CA LEU A 438 17.07 14.72 17.77
C LEU A 438 17.61 14.05 16.51
N GLU A 439 17.76 14.78 15.40
CA GLU A 439 18.33 14.22 14.17
C GLU A 439 19.79 13.79 14.35
N LYS A 440 20.60 14.54 15.12
CA LYS A 440 21.96 14.10 15.49
C LYS A 440 21.93 12.78 16.27
N LEU A 441 21.03 12.64 17.24
CA LEU A 441 20.91 11.41 18.02
C LEU A 441 20.44 10.23 17.16
N ARG A 442 19.51 10.46 16.23
CA ARG A 442 19.06 9.46 15.25
C ARG A 442 20.20 9.04 14.33
N TYR A 443 21.03 9.98 13.90
CA TYR A 443 22.22 9.69 13.09
C TYR A 443 23.21 8.79 13.85
N LEU A 444 23.50 9.12 15.12
CA LEU A 444 24.35 8.28 15.99
C LEU A 444 23.79 6.87 16.14
N ALA A 445 22.49 6.74 16.44
CA ALA A 445 21.83 5.44 16.53
C ALA A 445 21.98 4.63 15.23
N ASN A 446 21.76 5.28 14.09
CA ASN A 446 21.81 4.63 12.78
C ASN A 446 23.21 4.15 12.38
N GLN A 447 24.29 4.82 12.84
CA GLN A 447 25.67 4.35 12.62
C GLN A 447 25.93 2.98 13.24
N HIS A 448 25.15 2.59 14.24
CA HIS A 448 25.22 1.28 14.89
C HIS A 448 24.04 0.37 14.55
N HIS A 449 23.27 0.70 13.49
CA HIS A 449 22.07 -0.03 13.08
C HIS A 449 20.99 -0.10 14.18
N LEU A 450 20.91 0.93 15.02
CA LEU A 450 19.89 1.08 16.05
C LEU A 450 18.87 2.14 15.65
N LEU A 451 17.64 1.95 16.13
CA LEU A 451 16.57 2.93 16.05
C LEU A 451 16.49 3.71 17.35
N LEU A 452 16.21 5.00 17.23
CA LEU A 452 15.93 5.88 18.35
C LEU A 452 14.47 6.31 18.32
N ARG A 453 13.73 6.10 19.42
CA ARG A 453 12.34 6.52 19.55
C ARG A 453 12.18 7.42 20.77
N GLU A 454 11.73 8.65 20.59
CA GLU A 454 11.39 9.53 21.72
C GLU A 454 10.34 8.90 22.65
N GLU A 455 10.40 9.30 23.91
CA GLU A 455 9.56 8.84 25.00
C GLU A 455 9.02 10.05 25.77
N ALA A 456 7.69 10.15 25.86
CA ALA A 456 7.00 11.29 26.45
C ALA A 456 5.92 10.88 27.47
N ARG A 457 5.77 9.57 27.76
CA ARG A 457 4.81 9.09 28.76
C ARG A 457 5.13 9.71 30.13
N PRO A 458 4.11 10.04 30.94
CA PRO A 458 4.31 10.63 32.27
C PRO A 458 5.25 9.83 33.18
N VAL A 459 5.31 8.50 33.00
CA VAL A 459 6.24 7.63 33.74
C VAL A 459 7.71 7.99 33.49
N ALA A 460 8.08 8.38 32.27
CA ALA A 460 9.44 8.79 31.95
C ALA A 460 9.81 10.09 32.67
N THR A 461 8.90 11.07 32.67
CA THR A 461 9.05 12.32 33.43
C THR A 461 9.20 12.05 34.93
N ALA A 462 8.43 11.11 35.48
CA ALA A 462 8.52 10.71 36.88
C ALA A 462 9.86 10.03 37.23
N VAL A 463 10.42 9.25 36.31
CA VAL A 463 11.71 8.54 36.51
C VAL A 463 12.91 9.49 36.37
N PHE A 464 12.92 10.36 35.35
CA PHE A 464 14.08 11.18 34.99
C PHE A 464 14.01 12.65 35.42
N GLY A 465 12.87 13.11 35.97
CA GLY A 465 12.75 14.45 36.56
C GLY A 465 12.64 15.58 35.54
N ASN A 466 11.76 15.42 34.55
CA ASN A 466 11.48 16.40 33.47
C ASN A 466 12.71 16.82 32.64
N PRO A 467 13.37 15.87 31.97
CA PRO A 467 14.52 16.16 31.11
C PRO A 467 14.10 16.92 29.84
N SER A 468 15.07 17.55 29.17
CA SER A 468 14.86 18.21 27.87
C SER A 468 14.44 17.23 26.77
N LEU A 469 14.94 15.99 26.85
CA LEU A 469 14.61 14.90 25.93
C LEU A 469 14.65 13.56 26.67
N THR A 470 13.70 12.66 26.40
CA THR A 470 13.81 11.23 26.76
C THR A 470 13.63 10.39 25.50
N ALA A 471 14.42 9.34 25.33
CA ALA A 471 14.31 8.44 24.20
C ALA A 471 14.73 7.00 24.53
N HIS A 472 14.19 6.07 23.76
CA HIS A 472 14.58 4.68 23.69
C HIS A 472 15.58 4.46 22.56
N LEU A 473 16.48 3.51 22.76
CA LEU A 473 17.38 3.00 21.74
C LEU A 473 17.18 1.48 21.60
N GLY A 474 17.14 0.95 20.39
CA GLY A 474 16.94 -0.48 20.17
C GLY A 474 16.66 -0.86 18.72
N PHE A 475 15.86 -1.90 18.51
CA PHE A 475 15.60 -2.49 17.20
C PHE A 475 14.11 -2.53 16.86
N ASP A 476 13.77 -2.56 15.58
CA ASP A 476 12.41 -2.77 15.08
C ASP A 476 11.98 -4.23 14.98
N GLN A 477 12.86 -5.18 15.29
CA GLN A 477 12.54 -6.60 15.33
C GLN A 477 12.30 -7.01 16.79
N ALA A 478 11.26 -7.79 17.05
CA ALA A 478 10.98 -8.33 18.38
C ALA A 478 12.01 -9.39 18.78
N ASN A 479 12.25 -9.53 20.10
CA ASN A 479 13.05 -10.58 20.72
C ASN A 479 14.53 -10.65 20.25
N LEU A 480 15.09 -9.54 19.76
CA LEU A 480 16.51 -9.49 19.35
C LEU A 480 17.47 -9.45 20.54
N ALA A 481 17.06 -8.78 21.62
CA ALA A 481 17.74 -8.78 22.90
C ALA A 481 16.91 -9.62 23.86
N THR A 482 17.48 -10.73 24.30
CA THR A 482 16.88 -11.61 25.31
C THR A 482 17.96 -12.00 26.32
N GLY A 483 17.57 -12.14 27.60
CA GLY A 483 18.51 -12.43 28.69
C GLY A 483 19.37 -11.24 29.13
N GLU A 484 20.44 -11.51 29.87
CA GLU A 484 21.34 -10.51 30.46
C GLU A 484 22.46 -10.10 29.49
N TRP A 485 22.12 -9.72 28.27
CA TRP A 485 23.10 -9.30 27.24
C TRP A 485 23.99 -8.14 27.72
N TYR A 486 23.47 -7.28 28.59
CA TYR A 486 24.18 -6.13 29.16
C TYR A 486 25.24 -6.52 30.20
N LYS A 487 25.27 -7.78 30.65
CA LYS A 487 26.32 -8.33 31.53
C LYS A 487 27.47 -8.99 30.77
N GLN A 488 27.41 -9.02 29.44
CA GLN A 488 28.40 -9.68 28.58
C GLN A 488 29.32 -8.61 27.94
N PRO A 489 30.58 -8.44 28.40
CA PRO A 489 31.45 -7.33 27.98
C PRO A 489 31.71 -7.24 26.47
N ASN A 490 31.67 -8.38 25.78
CA ASN A 490 31.91 -8.48 24.34
C ASN A 490 30.61 -8.51 23.52
N HIS A 491 29.46 -8.27 24.13
CA HIS A 491 28.19 -8.28 23.40
C HIS A 491 28.10 -7.07 22.46
N PRO A 492 27.76 -7.24 21.18
CA PRO A 492 27.72 -6.14 20.21
C PRO A 492 26.77 -5.02 20.63
N TYR A 493 25.62 -5.36 21.23
CA TYR A 493 24.66 -4.36 21.71
C TYR A 493 25.21 -3.50 22.85
N LEU A 494 26.00 -4.09 23.76
CA LEU A 494 26.62 -3.36 24.85
C LEU A 494 27.68 -2.39 24.31
N GLN A 495 28.51 -2.84 23.37
CA GLN A 495 29.51 -2.00 22.73
C GLN A 495 28.89 -0.81 21.99
N ALA A 496 27.88 -1.06 21.15
CA ALA A 496 27.17 -0.03 20.39
C ALA A 496 26.49 0.99 21.32
N MET A 497 25.73 0.51 22.31
CA MET A 497 25.05 1.36 23.28
C MET A 497 26.03 2.25 24.07
N CYS A 498 27.14 1.67 24.54
CA CYS A 498 28.14 2.41 25.30
C CYS A 498 28.88 3.46 24.46
N GLN A 499 29.15 3.17 23.19
CA GLN A 499 29.71 4.14 22.24
C GLN A 499 28.75 5.32 22.03
N ILE A 500 27.47 5.03 21.75
CA ILE A 500 26.45 6.06 21.57
C ILE A 500 26.31 6.93 22.83
N LEU A 501 26.15 6.34 24.02
CA LEU A 501 26.03 7.10 25.26
C LEU A 501 27.26 7.97 25.54
N ASN A 502 28.46 7.47 25.20
CA ASN A 502 29.68 8.24 25.33
C ASN A 502 29.73 9.43 24.36
N GLU A 503 29.32 9.24 23.11
CA GLU A 503 29.23 10.34 22.14
C GLU A 503 28.18 11.37 22.56
N ILE A 504 27.02 10.92 23.07
CA ILE A 504 25.99 11.80 23.62
C ILE A 504 26.54 12.63 24.77
N ALA A 505 27.24 12.02 25.72
CA ALA A 505 27.83 12.73 26.87
C ALA A 505 28.84 13.82 26.44
N GLN A 506 29.43 13.70 25.24
CA GLN A 506 30.39 14.66 24.69
C GLN A 506 29.73 15.73 23.80
N LEU A 507 28.42 15.66 23.56
CA LEU A 507 27.72 16.67 22.76
C LEU A 507 27.78 18.05 23.45
N PRO A 508 28.02 19.13 22.68
CA PRO A 508 28.03 20.48 23.23
C PRO A 508 26.70 20.80 23.93
N GLY A 509 26.79 21.35 25.15
CA GLY A 509 25.62 21.80 25.90
C GLY A 509 24.90 20.72 26.71
N VAL A 510 25.36 19.45 26.73
CA VAL A 510 24.82 18.44 27.64
C VAL A 510 25.19 18.78 29.08
N LYS A 511 24.17 19.06 29.90
CA LYS A 511 24.29 19.31 31.34
C LYS A 511 24.17 18.02 32.13
N LYS A 512 23.28 17.12 31.70
CA LYS A 512 22.99 15.86 32.38
C LYS A 512 22.59 14.80 31.37
N LEU A 513 23.12 13.59 31.54
CA LEU A 513 22.74 12.39 30.80
C LEU A 513 22.36 11.30 31.80
N GLU A 514 21.15 10.77 31.70
CA GLU A 514 20.72 9.63 32.50
C GLU A 514 20.31 8.47 31.60
N PHE A 515 20.51 7.23 32.04
CA PHE A 515 19.97 6.08 31.31
C PHE A 515 19.65 4.89 32.21
N MET A 516 18.83 3.98 31.68
CA MET A 516 18.49 2.68 32.23
C MET A 516 18.62 1.62 31.14
N VAL A 517 19.22 0.48 31.47
CA VAL A 517 19.34 -0.67 30.56
C VAL A 517 18.13 -1.61 30.66
N SER A 518 17.83 -2.31 29.58
CA SER A 518 16.73 -3.27 29.48
C SER A 518 17.19 -4.64 28.96
N THR A 519 16.45 -5.67 29.34
CA THR A 519 16.57 -7.03 28.82
C THR A 519 16.02 -7.21 27.40
N GLY A 520 15.49 -6.16 26.77
CA GLY A 520 14.81 -6.19 25.47
C GLY A 520 13.35 -5.72 25.52
N CYS A 521 12.75 -5.68 26.70
CA CYS A 521 11.39 -5.18 26.93
C CYS A 521 11.36 -3.67 27.16
N ASP A 522 10.18 -3.05 27.09
CA ASP A 522 10.06 -1.61 27.40
C ASP A 522 10.52 -1.33 28.85
N PRO A 523 11.60 -0.52 29.05
CA PRO A 523 12.27 -0.38 30.34
C PRO A 523 11.41 0.33 31.39
N LEU A 524 10.36 1.02 30.95
CA LEU A 524 9.46 1.80 31.80
C LEU A 524 8.22 1.00 32.24
N THR A 525 8.16 -0.28 31.90
CA THR A 525 7.08 -1.20 32.30
C THR A 525 7.53 -2.09 33.44
N GLY A 526 6.67 -2.30 34.44
CA GLY A 526 6.99 -3.17 35.59
C GLY A 526 8.13 -2.63 36.46
N LEU A 527 8.26 -1.30 36.56
CA LEU A 527 9.24 -0.64 37.41
C LEU A 527 9.07 -1.04 38.88
N GLN A 528 10.19 -1.18 39.59
CA GLN A 528 10.15 -1.38 41.04
C GLN A 528 9.65 -0.12 41.76
N MET A 529 9.08 -0.29 42.97
CA MET A 529 8.57 0.81 43.79
C MET A 529 9.63 1.89 44.10
N LYS A 530 10.92 1.52 44.12
CA LYS A 530 12.04 2.43 44.30
C LYS A 530 13.18 1.98 43.40
N LEU A 531 13.57 2.83 42.45
CA LEU A 531 14.70 2.59 41.57
C LEU A 531 16.00 3.04 42.24
N ASP A 532 17.06 2.26 42.05
CA ASP A 532 18.40 2.65 42.47
C ASP A 532 18.96 3.71 41.51
N ARG A 533 19.73 4.66 42.03
CA ARG A 533 20.38 5.71 41.23
C ARG A 533 21.85 5.82 41.57
N GLN A 534 22.70 5.71 40.56
CA GLN A 534 24.15 5.88 40.68
C GLN A 534 24.56 7.13 39.92
N THR A 535 25.23 8.07 40.60
CA THR A 535 25.62 9.36 40.01
C THR A 535 27.13 9.43 39.81
N PHE A 536 27.53 9.90 38.63
CA PHE A 536 28.91 10.07 38.19
C PHE A 536 29.11 11.50 37.67
N PRO A 537 30.32 12.07 37.80
CA PRO A 537 30.63 13.33 37.13
C PRO A 537 30.67 13.12 35.61
N LEU A 538 30.24 14.11 34.82
CA LEU A 538 30.25 14.03 33.35
C LEU A 538 31.67 13.88 32.75
N THR A 539 32.73 14.17 33.54
CA THR A 539 34.13 13.88 33.20
C THR A 539 34.44 12.37 33.19
N GLN A 540 33.64 11.57 33.90
CA GLN A 540 33.67 10.13 33.83
C GLN A 540 32.77 9.68 32.67
N THR A 541 33.33 9.00 31.67
CA THR A 541 32.57 8.58 30.48
C THR A 541 31.64 7.41 30.80
N PRO A 542 30.45 7.31 30.18
CA PRO A 542 29.58 6.12 30.27
C PRO A 542 30.29 4.79 29.99
N LEU A 543 31.31 4.79 29.11
CA LEU A 543 32.18 3.64 28.85
C LEU A 543 32.83 3.04 30.11
N SER A 544 33.07 3.83 31.15
CA SER A 544 33.75 3.40 32.38
C SER A 544 32.89 2.54 33.31
N ILE A 545 31.60 2.38 33.02
CA ILE A 545 30.66 1.65 33.87
C ILE A 545 29.92 0.53 33.12
N CYS A 546 30.26 0.30 31.86
CA CYS A 546 29.54 -0.63 30.99
C CYS A 546 29.65 -2.10 31.44
N ASP A 547 30.62 -2.44 32.26
CA ASP A 547 30.86 -3.76 32.83
C ASP A 547 30.04 -4.05 34.10
N ARG A 548 29.32 -3.05 34.62
CA ARG A 548 28.59 -3.12 35.91
C ARG A 548 27.15 -2.64 35.82
N LEU A 549 26.53 -2.84 34.66
CA LEU A 549 25.16 -2.44 34.41
C LEU A 549 24.16 -3.44 35.00
N GLU A 550 23.12 -2.91 35.63
CA GLU A 550 21.97 -3.64 36.15
C GLU A 550 20.68 -2.99 35.65
N THR A 551 19.66 -3.81 35.44
CA THR A 551 18.32 -3.30 35.09
C THR A 551 17.70 -2.60 36.30
N GLN A 552 16.66 -1.80 36.07
CA GLN A 552 15.97 -1.06 37.14
C GLN A 552 16.88 -0.11 37.96
N THR A 553 18.07 0.23 37.42
CA THR A 553 19.04 1.17 38.00
C THR A 553 19.23 2.35 37.04
N ILE A 554 19.14 3.57 37.56
CA ILE A 554 19.37 4.81 36.83
C ILE A 554 20.84 5.21 36.98
N TYR A 555 21.54 5.28 35.85
CA TYR A 555 22.92 5.78 35.80
C TYR A 555 22.88 7.24 35.36
N SER A 556 23.36 8.13 36.23
CA SER A 556 23.26 9.58 36.07
C SER A 556 24.65 10.20 35.91
N PHE A 557 24.89 10.87 34.80
CA PHE A 557 26.11 11.62 34.52
C PHE A 557 25.76 13.10 34.55
N VAL A 558 26.35 13.84 35.49
CA VAL A 558 25.98 15.25 35.74
C VAL A 558 27.22 16.14 35.63
N LYS A 559 27.09 17.28 34.94
CA LYS A 559 28.11 18.32 34.94
C LYS A 559 28.13 18.99 36.32
N GLY A 560 29.26 18.86 37.01
CA GLY A 560 29.45 19.35 38.39
C GLY A 560 29.39 20.86 38.53
#